data_AF-A0A9W8THB3-F1
#
_entry.id   AF-A0A9W8THB3-F1
#
_cell.length_a   1.000
_cell.length_b   1.000
_cell.length_c   1.000
_cell.angle_alpha   90.00
_cell.angle_beta   90.00
_cell.angle_gamma   90.00
#
_symmetry.space_group_name_H-M   'P 1'
#
loop_
_entity.id
_entity.type
_entity.pdbx_description
1 polymer ?
#
loop_
_entity_poly.entity_id
_entity_poly.type
_entity_poly.pdbx_seq_one_letter_code
_entity_poly.pdbx_strand_id
1 'polypeptide(L)'
;MAAENSSVLAFDEISSNNFTSTGVSNQTFFEQLASAPGLLLQHADLLILESRIVFTALACIYIGAHGALRRPPSAKLPKAGKKGDKSRERDDQHVQGMLPSDAILLPILAGTVLMGLYYLIKWLEDPDILNKILRAYFSVMSLASLGKLFADGLHFLTGFIFPTVWVGKGGKVFHIDPEKRGQWYAKDATEDRVWDDSKVSPLPGLFSGLKLPNTTNKFLWEVRHLFLEEWTVRLAIHGIANEKIKVKFHDIAGFVFAIGANVLYYTTQSVLLSNIMGYAFSYVGIIIMSPTTFATGSAVLYSLFIYDIVMVFYTPYMVTVATKIDAPIKLVFEGPTRASMLGLGDIVVPGIFIGLCLRFDLYMYYYRQQKMKEVELVTDDASSGQVVTNKVTEHILVKPDYVNPQGQWGDRFWGTKLTKTFSPDVTPAVKASAFPKPYFYASMIGYLLAMVTTLVMLLVFQHAQPALLYLVPGVVTIVWITAFVRGEVREMWTYTEDGSLDKLDVVIEVDGDGNQIKKIRGGENGDKETSSSNDKKEEGGGNEAKTDEKSNGIQQYPVFLLSLEAPAPNQ
;
A
#
# COMPACT_ATOMS: atom_id res chain seq x y z
N MET A 1 4.80 -0.12 40.31
CA MET A 1 4.40 1.04 41.13
C MET A 1 5.28 2.29 40.94
N ALA A 2 6.29 2.30 40.06
CA ALA A 2 7.10 3.51 39.78
C ALA A 2 6.94 4.06 38.35
N ALA A 3 5.98 3.55 37.56
CA ALA A 3 5.78 3.90 36.15
C ALA A 3 4.52 4.74 35.86
N GLU A 4 3.66 4.97 36.86
CA GLU A 4 2.42 5.75 36.68
C GLU A 4 2.63 7.26 36.82
N ASN A 5 3.77 7.70 37.35
CA ASN A 5 4.04 9.12 37.61
C ASN A 5 4.88 9.82 36.51
N SER A 6 5.45 9.08 35.55
CA SER A 6 6.33 9.67 34.51
C SER A 6 5.57 10.35 33.36
N SER A 7 4.36 9.89 33.04
CA SER A 7 3.53 10.48 31.98
C SER A 7 2.87 11.79 32.41
N VAL A 8 2.52 11.91 33.69
CA VAL A 8 1.94 13.12 34.29
C VAL A 8 3.01 14.21 34.48
N LEU A 9 4.23 13.81 34.88
CA LEU A 9 5.37 14.72 34.95
C LEU A 9 5.78 15.25 33.58
N ALA A 10 5.65 14.48 32.48
CA ALA A 10 5.97 15.01 31.16
C ALA A 10 5.07 16.17 30.73
N PHE A 11 3.78 16.20 31.10
CA PHE A 11 2.88 17.29 30.71
C PHE A 11 3.02 18.52 31.64
N ASP A 12 3.24 18.30 32.94
CA ASP A 12 3.43 19.38 33.92
C ASP A 12 4.88 19.93 33.96
N GLU A 13 5.92 19.11 33.73
CA GLU A 13 7.32 19.57 33.64
C GLU A 13 7.62 20.29 32.33
N ILE A 14 6.86 20.05 31.26
CA ILE A 14 6.90 20.88 30.06
C ILE A 14 6.37 22.30 30.35
N SER A 15 5.54 22.48 31.39
CA SER A 15 4.93 23.80 31.69
C SER A 15 5.45 24.52 32.94
N SER A 16 5.95 23.83 33.97
CA SER A 16 6.04 24.45 35.31
C SER A 16 7.45 24.66 35.90
N ASN A 17 8.43 23.79 35.69
CA ASN A 17 9.58 23.75 36.63
C ASN A 17 10.94 24.25 36.13
N ASN A 18 11.05 24.84 34.93
CA ASN A 18 12.29 25.55 34.52
C ASN A 18 12.07 26.88 33.78
N PHE A 19 10.84 27.40 33.71
CA PHE A 19 10.52 28.58 32.88
C PHE A 19 10.47 29.92 33.62
N THR A 20 10.76 29.94 34.92
CA THR A 20 10.84 31.17 35.71
C THR A 20 12.29 31.57 35.99
N SER A 21 13.05 31.89 34.93
CA SER A 21 14.07 32.96 34.99
C SER A 21 14.82 33.06 33.66
N THR A 22 14.27 33.84 32.73
CA THR A 22 15.05 34.79 31.92
C THR A 22 14.06 35.72 31.25
N GLY A 23 14.14 37.01 31.58
CA GLY A 23 13.25 38.02 31.01
C GLY A 23 13.42 38.11 29.50
N VAL A 24 12.39 37.70 28.75
CA VAL A 24 12.27 37.96 27.31
C VAL A 24 10.85 38.44 27.05
N SER A 25 10.56 39.69 27.40
CA SER A 25 9.22 40.28 27.18
C SER A 25 9.21 41.41 26.16
N ASN A 26 10.28 41.65 25.38
CA ASN A 26 10.34 42.74 24.39
C ASN A 26 11.16 42.40 23.13
N GLN A 27 11.06 41.18 22.60
CA GLN A 27 11.67 40.84 21.29
C GLN A 27 10.60 40.74 20.22
N THR A 28 10.90 41.24 19.02
CA THR A 28 10.04 41.06 17.86
C THR A 28 10.09 39.60 17.39
N PHE A 29 9.01 39.09 16.76
CA PHE A 29 8.95 37.70 16.26
C PHE A 29 10.18 37.31 15.41
N PHE A 30 10.67 38.24 14.59
CA PHE A 30 11.84 38.01 13.75
C PHE A 30 13.15 37.89 14.54
N GLU A 31 13.29 38.58 15.67
CA GLU A 31 14.44 38.43 16.57
C GLU A 31 14.41 37.08 17.30
N GLN A 32 13.22 36.64 17.72
CA GLN A 32 13.05 35.30 18.30
C GLN A 32 13.36 34.20 17.27
N LEU A 33 12.91 34.36 16.02
CA LEU A 33 13.23 33.42 14.95
C LEU A 33 14.74 33.42 14.61
N ALA A 34 15.39 34.59 14.60
CA ALA A 34 16.81 34.72 14.33
C ALA A 34 17.69 34.07 15.42
N SER A 35 17.21 34.01 16.66
CA SER A 35 17.89 33.33 17.77
C SER A 35 17.64 31.81 17.82
N ALA A 36 16.66 31.30 17.05
CA ALA A 36 16.28 29.88 17.03
C ALA A 36 17.45 28.92 16.73
N PRO A 37 18.39 29.19 15.80
CA PRO A 37 19.52 28.29 15.56
C PRO A 37 20.43 28.12 16.78
N GLY A 38 20.65 29.19 17.55
CA GLY A 38 21.43 29.14 18.79
C GLY A 38 20.71 28.36 19.89
N LEU A 39 19.40 28.53 19.98
CA LEU A 39 18.52 27.85 20.94
C LEU A 39 18.40 26.35 20.64
N LEU A 40 18.38 25.97 19.35
CA LEU A 40 18.42 24.60 18.86
C LEU A 40 19.73 23.89 19.27
N LEU A 41 20.88 24.54 19.07
CA LEU A 41 22.19 24.00 19.45
C LEU A 41 22.34 23.82 20.97
N GLN A 42 21.74 24.71 21.77
CA GLN A 42 21.70 24.56 23.23
C GLN A 42 20.83 23.38 23.68
N HIS A 43 19.81 23.02 22.90
CA HIS A 43 18.94 21.86 23.15
C HIS A 43 19.26 20.68 22.22
N ALA A 44 20.54 20.32 22.10
CA ALA A 44 21.01 19.22 21.24
C ALA A 44 20.32 17.87 21.54
N ASP A 45 20.01 17.57 22.80
CA ASP A 45 19.30 16.33 23.16
C ASP A 45 17.88 16.27 22.57
N LEU A 46 17.18 17.41 22.56
CA LEU A 46 15.84 17.53 21.98
C LEU A 46 15.91 17.43 20.46
N LEU A 47 16.92 18.06 19.83
CA LEU A 47 17.18 17.89 18.40
C LEU A 47 17.40 16.43 17.99
N ILE A 48 18.20 15.68 18.76
CA ILE A 48 18.45 14.26 18.48
C ILE A 48 17.14 13.47 18.58
N LEU A 49 16.36 13.71 19.62
CA LEU A 49 15.09 13.02 19.84
C LEU A 49 14.09 13.33 18.71
N GLU A 50 13.91 14.60 18.37
CA GLU A 50 13.03 15.03 17.28
C GLU A 50 13.51 14.54 15.91
N SER A 51 14.83 14.52 15.66
CA SER A 51 15.37 13.95 14.42
C SER A 51 15.04 12.47 14.26
N ARG A 52 15.02 11.70 15.37
CA ARG A 52 14.59 10.30 15.36
C ARG A 52 13.10 10.18 15.05
N ILE A 53 12.26 11.02 15.66
CA ILE A 53 10.83 11.07 15.39
C ILE A 53 10.56 11.38 13.91
N VAL A 54 11.17 12.44 13.39
CA VAL A 54 11.02 12.85 11.99
C VAL A 54 11.51 11.74 11.05
N PHE A 55 12.67 11.15 11.33
CA PHE A 55 13.19 10.06 10.51
C PHE A 55 12.26 8.84 10.51
N THR A 56 11.77 8.44 11.67
CA THR A 56 10.85 7.29 11.79
C THR A 56 9.49 7.56 11.16
N ALA A 57 8.94 8.77 11.29
CA ALA A 57 7.71 9.19 10.62
C ALA A 57 7.88 9.17 9.09
N LEU A 58 8.96 9.73 8.56
CA LEU A 58 9.28 9.70 7.12
C LEU A 58 9.46 8.27 6.62
N ALA A 59 10.18 7.42 7.36
CA ALA A 59 10.36 6.01 7.01
C ALA A 59 9.02 5.26 6.98
N CYS A 60 8.15 5.50 7.98
CA CYS A 60 6.82 4.91 8.05
C CYS A 60 5.95 5.34 6.87
N ILE A 61 5.90 6.63 6.56
CA ILE A 61 5.15 7.16 5.39
C ILE A 61 5.71 6.60 4.10
N TYR A 62 7.03 6.55 3.96
CA TYR A 62 7.68 6.02 2.77
C TYR A 62 7.30 4.55 2.53
N ILE A 63 7.47 3.71 3.56
CA ILE A 63 7.17 2.27 3.47
C ILE A 63 5.67 2.06 3.25
N GLY A 64 4.81 2.79 3.97
CA GLY A 64 3.35 2.76 3.81
C GLY A 64 2.90 3.14 2.41
N ALA A 65 3.40 4.25 1.86
CA ALA A 65 3.08 4.68 0.50
C ALA A 65 3.49 3.65 -0.56
N HIS A 66 4.68 3.04 -0.41
CA HIS A 66 5.14 1.99 -1.31
C HIS A 66 4.35 0.67 -1.18
N GLY A 67 3.95 0.31 0.04
CA GLY A 67 3.04 -0.81 0.30
C GLY A 67 1.61 -0.55 -0.22
N ALA A 68 1.23 0.72 -0.34
CA ALA A 68 -0.07 1.15 -0.83
C ALA A 68 -0.14 1.24 -2.37
N LEU A 69 0.94 0.95 -3.11
CA LEU A 69 0.93 0.95 -4.58
C LEU A 69 -0.08 -0.06 -5.14
N ARG A 70 -0.77 0.32 -6.21
CA ARG A 70 -1.75 -0.51 -6.90
C ARG A 70 -1.66 -0.30 -8.40
N ARG A 71 -2.32 -1.18 -9.15
CA ARG A 71 -2.45 -1.02 -10.60
C ARG A 71 -3.10 0.32 -10.92
N PRO A 72 -2.44 1.21 -11.69
CA PRO A 72 -3.06 2.47 -12.07
C PRO A 72 -4.06 2.24 -13.22
N PRO A 73 -5.10 3.08 -13.35
CA PRO A 73 -6.07 2.97 -14.45
C PRO A 73 -5.47 3.18 -15.85
N SER A 74 -4.26 3.75 -15.94
CA SER A 74 -3.53 3.93 -17.19
C SER A 74 -2.89 2.64 -17.72
N ALA A 75 -2.79 1.59 -16.89
CA ALA A 75 -2.25 0.29 -17.27
C ALA A 75 -3.38 -0.71 -17.59
N LYS A 76 -3.07 -1.70 -18.44
CA LYS A 76 -4.03 -2.68 -18.91
C LYS A 76 -4.56 -3.57 -17.77
N LEU A 77 -5.84 -3.91 -17.84
CA LEU A 77 -6.46 -4.91 -16.97
C LEU A 77 -5.87 -6.30 -17.22
N PRO A 78 -5.62 -7.11 -16.17
CA PRO A 78 -5.29 -8.51 -16.34
C PRO A 78 -6.45 -9.25 -17.03
N LYS A 79 -6.12 -10.20 -17.93
CA LYS A 79 -7.14 -11.02 -18.59
C LYS A 79 -7.84 -11.89 -17.54
N ALA A 80 -9.16 -11.84 -17.47
CA ALA A 80 -9.94 -12.74 -16.62
C ALA A 80 -9.65 -14.20 -17.01
N GLY A 81 -9.02 -14.96 -16.10
CA GLY A 81 -8.81 -16.39 -16.29
C GLY A 81 -10.14 -17.15 -16.33
N LYS A 82 -10.17 -18.32 -16.98
CA LYS A 82 -11.32 -19.24 -16.99
C LYS A 82 -11.91 -19.41 -15.57
N LYS A 83 -13.25 -19.45 -15.46
CA LYS A 83 -14.08 -19.63 -14.24
C LYS A 83 -13.37 -20.47 -13.16
N GLY A 84 -12.60 -19.81 -12.28
CA GLY A 84 -11.78 -20.48 -11.27
C GLY A 84 -10.74 -19.58 -10.60
N ASP A 85 -10.27 -18.53 -11.28
CA ASP A 85 -9.24 -17.60 -10.75
C ASP A 85 -9.81 -16.25 -10.28
N LYS A 86 -11.00 -16.25 -9.64
CA LYS A 86 -11.60 -15.06 -9.00
C LYS A 86 -10.77 -14.49 -7.83
N SER A 87 -9.67 -15.15 -7.46
CA SER A 87 -8.81 -14.74 -6.33
C SER A 87 -7.82 -13.64 -6.73
N ARG A 88 -7.32 -13.62 -7.98
CA ARG A 88 -6.46 -12.53 -8.47
C ARG A 88 -7.23 -11.22 -8.69
N GLU A 89 -8.52 -11.32 -8.99
CA GLU A 89 -9.43 -10.16 -9.07
C GLU A 89 -9.64 -9.48 -7.70
N ARG A 90 -9.36 -10.17 -6.59
CA ARG A 90 -9.57 -9.64 -5.23
C ARG A 90 -8.48 -8.66 -4.78
N ASP A 91 -7.24 -8.83 -5.25
CA ASP A 91 -6.14 -7.89 -4.98
C ASP A 91 -6.28 -6.57 -5.78
N ASP A 92 -6.97 -6.63 -6.92
CA ASP A 92 -7.33 -5.48 -7.78
C ASP A 92 -8.71 -4.89 -7.42
N GLN A 93 -9.39 -5.42 -6.40
CA GLN A 93 -10.71 -4.96 -6.03
C GLN A 93 -10.59 -3.57 -5.41
N HIS A 94 -11.06 -2.57 -6.15
CA HIS A 94 -11.19 -1.18 -5.76
C HIS A 94 -11.62 -1.09 -4.28
N VAL A 95 -10.66 -0.86 -3.38
CA VAL A 95 -10.98 -0.39 -2.03
C VAL A 95 -11.73 0.90 -2.28
N GLN A 96 -13.00 0.92 -1.89
CA GLN A 96 -13.88 2.06 -2.03
C GLN A 96 -13.19 3.24 -1.34
N GLY A 97 -12.46 4.02 -2.13
CA GLY A 97 -11.65 5.10 -1.61
C GLY A 97 -12.56 6.18 -1.04
N MET A 98 -12.00 7.08 -0.24
CA MET A 98 -12.78 8.15 0.36
C MET A 98 -13.49 8.95 -0.74
N LEU A 99 -14.80 9.07 -0.62
CA LEU A 99 -15.61 9.90 -1.50
C LEU A 99 -15.49 11.37 -1.08
N PRO A 100 -15.78 12.34 -1.97
CA PRO A 100 -15.81 13.75 -1.61
C PRO A 100 -16.70 14.06 -0.39
N SER A 101 -17.78 13.29 -0.18
CA SER A 101 -18.65 13.40 1.01
C SER A 101 -17.92 13.13 2.33
N ASP A 102 -16.91 12.26 2.29
CA ASP A 102 -16.19 11.82 3.48
C ASP A 102 -15.28 12.92 4.02
N ALA A 103 -14.89 13.89 3.18
CA ALA A 103 -14.08 15.04 3.57
C ALA A 103 -14.75 15.94 4.62
N ILE A 104 -16.09 16.02 4.59
CA ILE A 104 -16.88 16.78 5.57
C ILE A 104 -17.28 15.87 6.73
N LEU A 105 -17.65 14.62 6.42
CA LEU A 105 -18.09 13.66 7.43
C LEU A 105 -16.99 13.35 8.44
N LEU A 106 -15.74 13.21 8.02
CA LEU A 106 -14.64 12.78 8.87
C LEU A 106 -14.38 13.73 10.06
N PRO A 107 -14.19 15.05 9.88
CA PRO A 107 -14.03 15.95 11.02
C PRO A 107 -15.29 16.12 11.88
N ILE A 108 -16.49 16.06 11.29
CA ILE A 108 -17.75 16.11 12.05
C ILE A 108 -17.89 14.86 12.94
N LEU A 109 -17.61 13.68 12.38
CA LEU A 109 -17.63 12.42 13.10
C LEU A 109 -16.56 12.40 14.19
N ALA A 110 -15.34 12.85 13.90
CA ALA A 110 -14.29 13.00 14.89
C ALA A 110 -14.70 13.93 16.03
N GLY A 111 -15.33 15.08 15.72
CA GLY A 111 -15.85 16.01 16.73
C GLY A 111 -16.98 15.42 17.56
N THR A 112 -17.92 14.72 16.92
CA THR A 112 -19.05 14.08 17.59
C THR A 112 -18.59 12.96 18.51
N VAL A 113 -17.66 12.12 18.06
CA VAL A 113 -17.05 11.06 18.87
C VAL A 113 -16.27 11.64 20.04
N LEU A 114 -15.46 12.68 19.82
CA LEU A 114 -14.68 13.33 20.88
C LEU A 114 -15.60 13.95 21.95
N MET A 115 -16.64 14.67 21.52
CA MET A 115 -17.63 15.25 22.42
C MET A 115 -18.42 14.17 23.17
N GLY A 116 -18.83 13.11 22.47
CA GLY A 116 -19.50 11.96 23.08
C GLY A 116 -18.62 11.28 24.14
N LEU A 117 -17.34 11.09 23.83
CA LEU A 117 -16.37 10.49 24.74
C LEU A 117 -16.10 11.38 25.96
N TYR A 118 -16.04 12.70 25.78
CA TYR A 118 -15.94 13.65 26.87
C TYR A 118 -17.11 13.54 27.85
N TYR A 119 -18.35 13.55 27.34
CA TYR A 119 -19.53 13.40 28.18
C TYR A 119 -19.61 12.01 28.80
N LEU A 120 -19.19 10.96 28.08
CA LEU A 120 -19.13 9.61 28.60
C LEU A 120 -18.15 9.49 29.76
N ILE A 121 -16.94 10.04 29.65
CA ILE A 121 -15.95 10.05 30.75
C ILE A 121 -16.50 10.76 31.97
N LYS A 122 -17.17 11.90 31.77
CA LYS A 122 -17.82 12.64 32.86
C LYS A 122 -18.97 11.85 33.51
N TRP A 123 -19.71 11.08 32.73
CA TRP A 123 -20.84 10.30 33.20
C TRP A 123 -20.39 9.00 33.90
N LEU A 124 -19.36 8.34 33.38
CA LEU A 124 -18.88 7.05 33.88
C LEU A 124 -18.09 7.21 35.18
N GLU A 125 -17.49 8.38 35.42
CA GLU A 125 -16.63 8.77 36.58
C GLU A 125 -15.40 7.87 36.82
N ASP A 126 -15.37 6.67 36.24
CA ASP A 126 -14.30 5.69 36.29
C ASP A 126 -13.67 5.50 34.89
N PRO A 127 -12.44 5.98 34.66
CA PRO A 127 -11.74 5.83 33.39
C PRO A 127 -11.31 4.38 33.11
N ASP A 128 -11.28 3.50 34.10
CA ASP A 128 -10.71 2.15 33.96
C ASP A 128 -11.56 1.25 33.07
N ILE A 129 -12.88 1.39 33.14
CA ILE A 129 -13.82 0.66 32.26
C ILE A 129 -13.57 1.05 30.81
N LEU A 130 -13.44 2.35 30.54
CA LEU A 130 -13.16 2.86 29.20
C LEU A 130 -11.79 2.40 28.70
N ASN A 131 -10.76 2.49 29.55
CA ASN A 131 -9.41 2.01 29.23
C ASN A 131 -9.40 0.51 28.95
N LYS A 132 -10.19 -0.29 29.66
CA LYS A 132 -10.32 -1.74 29.42
C LYS A 132 -10.95 -2.05 28.05
N ILE A 133 -12.04 -1.36 27.70
CA ILE A 133 -12.69 -1.50 26.40
C ILE A 133 -11.74 -1.09 25.28
N LEU A 134 -11.08 0.05 25.45
CA LEU A 134 -10.19 0.59 24.43
C LEU A 134 -8.93 -0.26 24.25
N ARG A 135 -8.36 -0.79 25.34
CA ARG A 135 -7.25 -1.77 25.29
C ARG A 135 -7.66 -3.05 24.57
N ALA A 136 -8.89 -3.54 24.75
CA ALA A 136 -9.40 -4.69 24.01
C ALA A 136 -9.58 -4.38 22.51
N TYR A 137 -10.10 -3.19 22.17
CA TYR A 137 -10.20 -2.76 20.79
C TYR A 137 -8.82 -2.66 20.11
N PHE A 138 -7.86 -2.01 20.77
CA PHE A 138 -6.50 -1.89 20.24
C PHE A 138 -5.76 -3.22 20.18
N SER A 139 -6.08 -4.21 21.04
CA SER A 139 -5.49 -5.56 20.96
C SER A 139 -5.82 -6.23 19.62
N VAL A 140 -7.09 -6.17 19.21
CA VAL A 140 -7.56 -6.78 17.97
C VAL A 140 -7.00 -6.05 16.76
N MET A 141 -7.08 -4.72 16.78
CA MET A 141 -6.58 -3.89 15.68
C MET A 141 -5.06 -4.00 15.53
N SER A 142 -4.32 -4.03 16.64
CA SER A 142 -2.86 -4.15 16.62
C SER A 142 -2.42 -5.54 16.17
N LEU A 143 -3.15 -6.59 16.50
CA LEU A 143 -2.87 -7.94 16.01
C LEU A 143 -2.93 -8.01 14.48
N ALA A 144 -3.99 -7.46 13.87
CA ALA A 144 -4.10 -7.39 12.42
C ALA A 144 -2.99 -6.52 11.81
N SER A 145 -2.74 -5.35 12.40
CA SER A 145 -1.76 -4.39 11.89
C SER A 145 -0.31 -4.92 11.98
N LEU A 146 0.06 -5.50 13.12
CA LEU A 146 1.35 -6.15 13.34
C LEU A 146 1.52 -7.36 12.43
N GLY A 147 0.46 -8.17 12.27
CA GLY A 147 0.48 -9.33 11.39
C GLY A 147 0.86 -8.93 9.97
N LYS A 148 0.21 -7.88 9.46
CA LYS A 148 0.52 -7.33 8.13
C LYS A 148 1.94 -6.75 8.05
N LEU A 149 2.36 -5.95 9.03
CA LEU A 149 3.71 -5.36 9.06
C LEU A 149 4.80 -6.44 9.08
N PHE A 150 4.65 -7.47 9.91
CA PHE A 150 5.62 -8.57 9.98
C PHE A 150 5.59 -9.46 8.74
N ALA A 151 4.42 -9.71 8.15
CA ALA A 151 4.32 -10.46 6.89
C ALA A 151 5.06 -9.73 5.76
N ASP A 152 4.80 -8.44 5.58
CA ASP A 152 5.46 -7.63 4.55
C ASP A 152 6.95 -7.44 4.83
N GLY A 153 7.33 -7.29 6.10
CA GLY A 153 8.73 -7.25 6.54
C GLY A 153 9.46 -8.56 6.24
N LEU A 154 8.81 -9.70 6.45
CA LEU A 154 9.37 -11.00 6.14
C LEU A 154 9.46 -11.22 4.62
N HIS A 155 8.45 -10.82 3.86
CA HIS A 155 8.48 -10.83 2.39
C HIS A 155 9.61 -9.93 1.83
N PHE A 156 9.85 -8.78 2.47
CA PHE A 156 10.98 -7.93 2.13
C PHE A 156 12.31 -8.65 2.38
N LEU A 157 12.50 -9.22 3.57
CA LEU A 157 13.72 -9.97 3.92
C LEU A 157 13.96 -11.17 2.99
N THR A 158 12.91 -11.92 2.64
CA THR A 158 13.03 -13.07 1.74
C THR A 158 13.43 -12.66 0.33
N GLY A 159 12.95 -11.52 -0.17
CA GLY A 159 13.40 -10.96 -1.45
C GLY A 159 14.89 -10.61 -1.48
N PHE A 160 15.47 -10.19 -0.34
CA PHE A 160 16.92 -9.95 -0.24
C PHE A 160 17.73 -11.23 -0.16
N ILE A 161 17.24 -12.26 0.54
CA ILE A 161 17.97 -13.53 0.70
C ILE A 161 17.85 -14.38 -0.58
N PHE A 162 16.66 -14.41 -1.18
CA PHE A 162 16.29 -15.22 -2.33
C PHE A 162 15.74 -14.35 -3.48
N PRO A 163 16.57 -13.49 -4.09
CA PRO A 163 16.15 -12.71 -5.25
C PRO A 163 15.82 -13.62 -6.44
N THR A 164 15.06 -13.10 -7.38
CA THR A 164 14.78 -13.74 -8.67
C THR A 164 15.90 -13.47 -9.68
N VAL A 165 16.59 -12.32 -9.55
CA VAL A 165 17.64 -11.87 -10.47
C VAL A 165 18.83 -11.26 -9.75
N TRP A 166 20.03 -11.44 -10.31
CA TRP A 166 21.24 -10.78 -9.81
C TRP A 166 22.29 -10.57 -10.91
N VAL A 167 23.19 -9.61 -10.73
CA VAL A 167 24.26 -9.29 -11.70
C VAL A 167 25.60 -9.88 -11.29
N GLY A 168 26.20 -10.69 -12.16
CA GLY A 168 27.50 -11.33 -11.94
C GLY A 168 28.72 -10.51 -12.39
N LYS A 169 29.91 -11.02 -12.05
CA LYS A 169 31.20 -10.49 -12.54
C LYS A 169 31.22 -10.56 -14.07
N GLY A 170 31.40 -9.41 -14.72
CA GLY A 170 31.30 -9.27 -16.18
C GLY A 170 30.00 -8.62 -16.69
N GLY A 171 29.05 -8.27 -15.80
CA GLY A 171 27.83 -7.56 -16.18
C GLY A 171 26.71 -8.44 -16.74
N LYS A 172 26.88 -9.77 -16.71
CA LYS A 172 25.84 -10.74 -17.07
C LYS A 172 24.75 -10.77 -15.99
N VAL A 173 23.49 -10.81 -16.42
CA VAL A 173 22.32 -10.95 -15.55
C VAL A 173 21.99 -12.43 -15.41
N PHE A 174 21.98 -12.92 -14.18
CA PHE A 174 21.57 -14.28 -13.85
C PHE A 174 20.14 -14.29 -13.33
N HIS A 175 19.32 -15.18 -13.88
CA HIS A 175 17.98 -15.50 -13.43
C HIS A 175 18.01 -16.80 -12.65
N ILE A 176 17.35 -16.82 -11.49
CA ILE A 176 17.25 -18.00 -10.63
C ILE A 176 15.91 -18.69 -10.91
N ASP A 177 15.97 -19.90 -11.44
CA ASP A 177 14.79 -20.68 -11.80
C ASP A 177 14.49 -21.73 -10.70
N PRO A 178 13.34 -21.63 -10.01
CA PRO A 178 12.97 -22.58 -8.96
C PRO A 178 12.62 -23.98 -9.50
N GLU A 179 12.09 -24.11 -10.71
CA GLU A 179 11.64 -25.40 -11.25
C GLU A 179 12.84 -26.29 -11.57
N LYS A 180 13.85 -25.71 -12.23
CA LYS A 180 15.08 -26.42 -12.63
C LYS A 180 16.19 -26.39 -11.58
N ARG A 181 15.96 -25.73 -10.43
CA ARG A 181 16.93 -25.57 -9.32
C ARG A 181 18.32 -25.13 -9.81
N GLY A 182 18.34 -24.16 -10.72
CA GLY A 182 19.55 -23.72 -11.40
C GLY A 182 19.48 -22.26 -11.82
N GLN A 183 20.62 -21.74 -12.30
CA GLN A 183 20.75 -20.37 -12.75
C GLN A 183 21.06 -20.30 -14.24
N TRP A 184 20.39 -19.37 -14.94
CA TRP A 184 20.62 -19.13 -16.36
C TRP A 184 20.87 -17.65 -16.64
N TYR A 185 21.53 -17.36 -17.76
CA TYR A 185 21.72 -16.00 -18.26
C TYR A 185 21.36 -15.92 -19.75
N ALA A 186 20.85 -14.77 -20.18
CA ALA A 186 20.61 -14.49 -21.60
C ALA A 186 21.93 -14.11 -22.30
N LYS A 187 22.13 -14.58 -23.53
CA LYS A 187 23.26 -14.16 -24.37
C LYS A 187 22.86 -12.88 -25.10
N ASP A 188 23.69 -11.84 -25.02
CA ASP A 188 23.38 -10.52 -25.58
C ASP A 188 22.99 -10.63 -27.08
N ALA A 189 21.69 -10.46 -27.35
CA ALA A 189 20.97 -10.44 -28.65
C ALA A 189 20.20 -11.70 -29.12
N THR A 190 20.33 -12.88 -28.49
CA THR A 190 19.39 -14.00 -28.72
C THR A 190 18.67 -14.34 -27.42
N GLU A 191 17.36 -14.61 -27.47
CA GLU A 191 16.57 -15.05 -26.30
C GLU A 191 16.99 -16.44 -25.76
N ASP A 192 18.11 -16.98 -26.24
CA ASP A 192 18.64 -18.28 -25.84
C ASP A 192 19.14 -18.23 -24.39
N ARG A 193 18.55 -19.10 -23.57
CA ARG A 193 18.90 -19.27 -22.15
C ARG A 193 20.11 -20.18 -22.03
N VAL A 194 21.23 -19.63 -21.55
CA VAL A 194 22.43 -20.42 -21.25
C VAL A 194 22.43 -20.78 -19.77
N TRP A 195 22.37 -22.08 -19.48
CA TRP A 195 22.46 -22.61 -18.12
C TRP A 195 23.92 -22.66 -17.67
N ASP A 196 24.17 -22.30 -16.41
CA ASP A 196 25.49 -22.37 -15.81
C ASP A 196 25.53 -23.53 -14.80
N ASP A 197 26.05 -24.68 -15.22
CA ASP A 197 26.15 -25.90 -14.41
C ASP A 197 27.01 -25.72 -13.15
N SER A 198 27.82 -24.66 -13.09
CA SER A 198 28.61 -24.33 -11.90
C SER A 198 27.81 -23.63 -10.79
N LYS A 199 26.61 -23.12 -11.11
CA LYS A 199 25.77 -22.30 -10.21
C LYS A 199 24.43 -22.98 -9.91
N VAL A 200 24.48 -23.89 -8.93
CA VAL A 200 23.33 -24.72 -8.52
C VAL A 200 22.66 -24.20 -7.23
N SER A 201 23.24 -23.18 -6.57
CA SER A 201 22.69 -22.64 -5.33
C SER A 201 21.57 -21.62 -5.58
N PRO A 202 20.58 -21.50 -4.68
CA PRO A 202 19.52 -20.50 -4.79
C PRO A 202 19.94 -19.09 -4.35
N LEU A 203 21.20 -18.93 -3.91
CA LEU A 203 21.73 -17.69 -3.37
C LEU A 203 22.34 -16.80 -4.47
N PRO A 204 22.28 -15.47 -4.32
CA PRO A 204 22.83 -14.53 -5.28
C PRO A 204 24.33 -14.27 -5.04
N GLY A 205 24.96 -13.60 -6.00
CA GLY A 205 26.28 -12.98 -5.80
C GLY A 205 27.43 -13.98 -5.64
N LEU A 206 28.33 -13.68 -4.71
CA LEU A 206 29.47 -14.55 -4.38
C LEU A 206 29.03 -15.91 -3.85
N PHE A 207 27.85 -15.98 -3.22
CA PHE A 207 27.30 -17.19 -2.66
C PHE A 207 26.75 -18.14 -3.73
N SER A 208 26.41 -17.62 -4.92
CA SER A 208 25.93 -18.42 -6.06
C SER A 208 26.92 -19.52 -6.47
N GLY A 209 28.22 -19.22 -6.44
CA GLY A 209 29.30 -20.13 -6.85
C GLY A 209 29.82 -21.05 -5.74
N LEU A 210 29.26 -21.01 -4.53
CA LEU A 210 29.67 -21.92 -3.45
C LEU A 210 29.16 -23.33 -3.75
N LYS A 211 30.09 -24.29 -3.84
CA LYS A 211 29.76 -25.72 -3.92
C LYS A 211 29.29 -26.22 -2.56
N LEU A 212 28.02 -25.99 -2.26
CA LEU A 212 27.40 -26.48 -1.03
C LEU A 212 27.17 -28.00 -1.10
N PRO A 213 27.19 -28.70 0.05
CA PRO A 213 26.76 -30.10 0.11
C PRO A 213 25.34 -30.27 -0.45
N ASN A 214 25.08 -31.38 -1.15
CA ASN A 214 23.79 -31.63 -1.79
C ASN A 214 22.59 -31.51 -0.84
N THR A 215 22.75 -31.92 0.42
CA THR A 215 21.70 -31.83 1.44
C THR A 215 21.38 -30.38 1.81
N THR A 216 22.40 -29.55 2.03
CA THR A 216 22.24 -28.13 2.35
C THR A 216 21.66 -27.37 1.17
N ASN A 217 22.10 -27.67 -0.05
CA ASN A 217 21.56 -27.03 -1.25
C ASN A 217 20.08 -27.37 -1.46
N LYS A 218 19.71 -28.65 -1.33
CA LYS A 218 18.30 -29.08 -1.36
C LYS A 218 17.48 -28.36 -0.29
N PHE A 219 17.99 -28.32 0.96
CA PHE A 219 17.32 -27.60 2.04
C PHE A 219 17.12 -26.12 1.73
N LEU A 220 18.12 -25.42 1.20
CA LEU A 220 17.97 -24.01 0.81
C LEU A 220 16.94 -23.80 -0.29
N TRP A 221 16.84 -24.72 -1.27
CA TRP A 221 15.78 -24.71 -2.26
C TRP A 221 14.41 -24.92 -1.62
N GLU A 222 14.25 -25.89 -0.70
CA GLU A 222 12.98 -26.09 0.04
C GLU A 222 12.59 -24.86 0.87
N VAL A 223 13.55 -24.22 1.54
CA VAL A 223 13.31 -22.97 2.27
C VAL A 223 12.87 -21.87 1.30
N ARG A 224 13.51 -21.74 0.14
CA ARG A 224 13.10 -20.77 -0.89
C ARG A 224 11.67 -21.04 -1.38
N HIS A 225 11.31 -22.29 -1.65
CA HIS A 225 9.95 -22.69 -2.03
C HIS A 225 8.94 -22.34 -0.94
N LEU A 226 9.21 -22.69 0.32
CA LEU A 226 8.37 -22.36 1.47
C LEU A 226 8.05 -20.86 1.56
N PHE A 227 9.02 -19.99 1.34
CA PHE A 227 8.84 -18.54 1.50
C PHE A 227 8.25 -17.82 0.27
N LEU A 228 8.43 -18.35 -0.94
CA LEU A 228 8.02 -17.69 -2.18
C LEU A 228 6.74 -18.28 -2.80
N GLU A 229 6.40 -19.53 -2.50
CA GLU A 229 5.22 -20.17 -3.08
C GLU A 229 3.92 -19.67 -2.43
N GLU A 230 2.88 -19.61 -3.26
CA GLU A 230 1.52 -19.28 -2.84
C GLU A 230 0.78 -20.57 -2.49
N TRP A 231 0.33 -20.70 -1.25
CA TRP A 231 -0.50 -21.83 -0.85
C TRP A 231 -1.97 -21.51 -1.03
N THR A 232 -2.75 -22.46 -1.50
CA THR A 232 -4.20 -22.31 -1.63
C THR A 232 -4.88 -23.05 -0.48
N VAL A 233 -5.50 -22.28 0.41
CA VAL A 233 -6.40 -22.78 1.44
C VAL A 233 -7.80 -22.85 0.85
N ARG A 234 -8.36 -24.05 0.72
CA ARG A 234 -9.76 -24.23 0.33
C ARG A 234 -10.58 -24.51 1.57
N LEU A 235 -11.53 -23.62 1.86
CA LEU A 235 -12.51 -23.78 2.92
C LEU A 235 -13.89 -23.98 2.27
N ALA A 236 -14.43 -25.18 2.37
CA ALA A 236 -15.80 -25.47 1.97
C ALA A 236 -16.60 -25.91 3.20
N ILE A 237 -17.68 -25.21 3.50
CA ILE A 237 -18.66 -25.54 4.53
C ILE A 237 -20.02 -25.53 3.86
N HIS A 238 -20.73 -26.65 3.92
CA HIS A 238 -22.03 -26.80 3.28
C HIS A 238 -23.00 -25.69 3.68
N GLY A 239 -23.59 -25.02 2.68
CA GLY A 239 -24.61 -23.98 2.86
C GLY A 239 -24.09 -22.63 3.39
N ILE A 240 -22.83 -22.50 3.77
CA ILE A 240 -22.28 -21.27 4.38
C ILE A 240 -21.24 -20.61 3.48
N ALA A 241 -20.19 -21.33 3.08
CA ALA A 241 -19.07 -20.74 2.37
C ALA A 241 -18.31 -21.78 1.54
N ASN A 242 -17.87 -21.40 0.34
CA ASN A 242 -16.89 -22.14 -0.44
C ASN A 242 -15.86 -21.15 -0.97
N GLU A 243 -14.86 -20.87 -0.14
CA GLU A 243 -13.85 -19.85 -0.39
C GLU A 243 -12.48 -20.49 -0.63
N LYS A 244 -11.76 -19.97 -1.63
CA LYS A 244 -10.38 -20.31 -1.89
C LYS A 244 -9.52 -19.09 -1.59
N ILE A 245 -8.68 -19.19 -0.58
CA ILE A 245 -7.81 -18.13 -0.11
C ILE A 245 -6.39 -18.50 -0.50
N LYS A 246 -5.68 -17.60 -1.20
CA LYS A 246 -4.24 -17.72 -1.43
C LYS A 246 -3.53 -17.11 -0.22
N VAL A 247 -2.64 -17.87 0.40
CA VAL A 247 -1.88 -17.48 1.60
C VAL A 247 -0.43 -17.81 1.35
N LYS A 248 0.49 -16.89 1.65
CA LYS A 248 1.92 -17.17 1.62
C LYS A 248 2.41 -17.48 3.03
N PHE A 249 3.53 -18.20 3.15
CA PHE A 249 4.10 -18.53 4.46
C PHE A 249 4.38 -17.30 5.32
N HIS A 250 4.78 -16.18 4.71
CA HIS A 250 5.02 -14.94 5.43
C HIS A 250 3.77 -14.36 6.10
N ASP A 251 2.57 -14.59 5.55
CA ASP A 251 1.32 -14.12 6.16
C ASP A 251 1.02 -14.89 7.45
N ILE A 252 1.24 -16.21 7.43
CA ILE A 252 1.07 -17.09 8.59
C ILE A 252 2.12 -16.75 9.66
N ALA A 253 3.38 -16.68 9.27
CA ALA A 253 4.48 -16.34 10.18
C ALA A 253 4.30 -14.95 10.79
N GLY A 254 3.89 -13.97 9.99
CA GLY A 254 3.58 -12.61 10.45
C GLY A 254 2.47 -12.59 11.50
N PHE A 255 1.40 -13.34 11.29
CA PHE A 255 0.32 -13.46 12.27
C PHE A 255 0.77 -14.11 13.59
N VAL A 256 1.58 -15.19 13.52
CA VAL A 256 2.14 -15.83 14.72
C VAL A 256 3.07 -14.88 15.49
N PHE A 257 3.94 -14.16 14.80
CA PHE A 257 4.80 -13.15 15.43
C PHE A 257 3.98 -12.00 16.04
N ALA A 258 2.87 -11.62 15.42
CA ALA A 258 1.98 -10.59 15.96
C ALA A 258 1.26 -11.03 17.24
N ILE A 259 0.87 -12.31 17.36
CA ILE A 259 0.35 -12.86 18.63
C ILE A 259 1.43 -12.79 19.70
N GLY A 260 2.65 -13.26 19.39
CA GLY A 260 3.78 -13.24 20.32
C GLY A 260 4.11 -11.82 20.80
N ALA A 261 4.18 -10.86 19.88
CA ALA A 261 4.40 -9.45 20.18
C ALA A 261 3.28 -8.86 21.05
N ASN A 262 2.01 -9.15 20.74
CA ASN A 262 0.90 -8.67 21.58
C ASN A 262 0.95 -9.24 23.00
N VAL A 263 1.18 -10.54 23.17
CA VAL A 263 1.29 -11.18 24.49
C VAL A 263 2.46 -10.59 25.29
N LEU A 264 3.61 -10.39 24.63
CA LEU A 264 4.77 -9.76 25.25
C LEU A 264 4.49 -8.31 25.65
N TYR A 265 3.74 -7.56 24.84
CA TYR A 265 3.35 -6.19 25.18
C TYR A 265 2.48 -6.14 26.43
N TYR A 266 1.46 -7.00 26.51
CA TYR A 266 0.60 -7.04 27.70
C TYR A 266 1.36 -7.39 28.97
N THR A 267 2.40 -8.23 28.85
CA THR A 267 3.21 -8.68 29.99
C THR A 267 4.27 -7.65 30.40
N THR A 268 4.96 -7.03 29.43
CA THR A 268 6.14 -6.17 29.69
C THR A 268 5.79 -4.67 29.69
N GLN A 269 4.70 -4.25 29.05
CA GLN A 269 4.33 -2.84 28.85
C GLN A 269 5.49 -2.00 28.30
N SER A 270 6.31 -2.57 27.41
CA SER A 270 7.52 -1.92 26.91
C SER A 270 7.20 -0.86 25.86
N VAL A 271 7.91 0.28 25.97
CA VAL A 271 7.80 1.42 25.03
C VAL A 271 8.19 1.03 23.61
N LEU A 272 9.18 0.13 23.45
CA LEU A 272 9.58 -0.36 22.14
C LEU A 272 8.42 -1.08 21.43
N LEU A 273 7.66 -1.89 22.17
CA LEU A 273 6.63 -2.73 21.58
C LEU A 273 5.35 -1.94 21.31
N SER A 274 5.02 -0.95 22.16
CA SER A 274 3.98 0.03 21.83
C SER A 274 4.34 0.87 20.60
N ASN A 275 5.61 1.26 20.44
CA ASN A 275 6.06 1.98 19.25
C ASN A 275 5.95 1.10 17.99
N ILE A 276 6.32 -0.18 18.06
CA ILE A 276 6.15 -1.13 16.94
C ILE A 276 4.66 -1.27 16.58
N MET A 277 3.77 -1.36 17.56
CA MET A 277 2.32 -1.35 17.32
C MET A 277 1.86 -0.04 16.66
N GLY A 278 2.36 1.10 17.12
CA GLY A 278 2.09 2.41 16.51
C GLY A 278 2.55 2.51 15.06
N TYR A 279 3.75 2.00 14.73
CA TYR A 279 4.22 1.92 13.35
C TYR A 279 3.36 1.00 12.50
N ALA A 280 2.93 -0.14 13.05
CA ALA A 280 2.05 -1.07 12.35
C ALA A 280 0.69 -0.43 12.05
N PHE A 281 0.12 0.30 13.01
CA PHE A 281 -1.11 1.07 12.80
C PHE A 281 -0.94 2.14 11.73
N SER A 282 0.17 2.87 11.76
CA SER A 282 0.44 3.92 10.78
C SER A 282 0.61 3.34 9.37
N TYR A 283 1.37 2.24 9.27
CA TYR A 283 1.59 1.51 8.03
C TYR A 283 0.28 1.01 7.41
N VAL A 284 -0.54 0.30 8.18
CA VAL A 284 -1.83 -0.21 7.70
C VAL A 284 -2.83 0.91 7.43
N GLY A 285 -2.83 1.97 8.25
CA GLY A 285 -3.64 3.16 8.02
C GLY A 285 -3.39 3.78 6.65
N ILE A 286 -2.13 3.94 6.25
CA ILE A 286 -1.74 4.49 4.93
C ILE A 286 -2.13 3.56 3.78
N ILE A 287 -2.10 2.23 3.98
CA ILE A 287 -2.47 1.25 2.95
C ILE A 287 -3.97 1.22 2.71
N ILE A 288 -4.77 1.17 3.79
CA ILE A 288 -6.22 0.98 3.73
C ILE A 288 -6.94 2.29 3.41
N MET A 289 -6.57 3.38 4.08
CA MET A 289 -7.24 4.66 3.88
C MET A 289 -6.62 5.36 2.68
N SER A 290 -7.40 5.58 1.64
CA SER A 290 -6.89 6.35 0.50
C SER A 290 -7.97 7.21 -0.15
N PRO A 291 -7.67 8.49 -0.43
CA PRO A 291 -8.54 9.33 -1.22
C PRO A 291 -8.62 8.83 -2.67
N THR A 292 -9.81 8.92 -3.26
CA THR A 292 -10.01 8.58 -4.69
C THR A 292 -9.44 9.62 -5.65
N THR A 293 -9.38 10.89 -5.23
CA THR A 293 -8.94 12.03 -6.06
C THR A 293 -8.08 13.01 -5.26
N PHE A 294 -7.29 13.84 -5.94
CA PHE A 294 -6.51 14.91 -5.30
C PHE A 294 -7.39 15.99 -4.66
N ALA A 295 -8.54 16.28 -5.26
CA ALA A 295 -9.50 17.23 -4.71
C ALA A 295 -10.06 16.72 -3.37
N THR A 296 -10.51 15.46 -3.32
CA THR A 296 -10.97 14.83 -2.07
C THR A 296 -9.86 14.77 -1.04
N GLY A 297 -8.66 14.34 -1.42
CA GLY A 297 -7.50 14.28 -0.51
C GLY A 297 -7.14 15.65 0.09
N SER A 298 -7.11 16.69 -0.76
CA SER A 298 -6.86 18.06 -0.30
C SER A 298 -7.98 18.57 0.61
N ALA A 299 -9.24 18.28 0.27
CA ALA A 299 -10.40 18.66 1.08
C ALA A 299 -10.39 17.97 2.46
N VAL A 300 -10.12 16.67 2.54
CA VAL A 300 -9.99 15.94 3.81
C VAL A 300 -8.91 16.57 4.70
N LEU A 301 -7.74 16.88 4.13
CA LEU A 301 -6.64 17.50 4.86
C LEU A 301 -6.99 18.90 5.37
N TYR A 302 -7.57 19.76 4.53
CA TYR A 302 -7.98 21.10 4.95
C TYR A 302 -9.13 21.08 5.96
N SER A 303 -10.08 20.15 5.84
CA SER A 303 -11.15 19.99 6.82
C SER A 303 -10.60 19.51 8.17
N LEU A 304 -9.63 18.59 8.17
CA LEU A 304 -8.94 18.15 9.39
C LEU A 304 -8.08 19.25 10.01
N PHE A 305 -7.43 20.07 9.18
CA PHE A 305 -6.72 21.27 9.62
C PHE A 305 -7.64 22.24 10.38
N ILE A 306 -8.82 22.54 9.82
CA ILE A 306 -9.80 23.40 10.52
C ILE A 306 -10.27 22.74 11.82
N TYR A 307 -10.58 21.45 11.76
CA TYR A 307 -11.01 20.68 12.94
C TYR A 307 -9.99 20.74 14.08
N ASP A 308 -8.71 20.52 13.77
CA ASP A 308 -7.64 20.49 14.76
C ASP A 308 -7.46 21.87 15.43
N ILE A 309 -7.50 22.95 14.64
CA ILE A 309 -7.48 24.33 15.18
C ILE A 309 -8.67 24.57 16.11
N VAL A 310 -9.87 24.21 15.68
CA VAL A 310 -11.10 24.45 16.46
C VAL A 310 -11.06 23.64 17.75
N MET A 311 -10.74 22.35 17.68
CA MET A 311 -10.77 21.47 18.85
C MET A 311 -9.64 21.73 19.84
N VAL A 312 -8.44 22.10 19.37
CA VAL A 312 -7.29 22.41 20.23
C VAL A 312 -7.43 23.76 20.91
N PHE A 313 -7.76 24.83 20.17
CA PHE A 313 -7.74 26.19 20.71
C PHE A 313 -9.05 26.63 21.36
N TYR A 314 -10.20 26.11 20.91
CA TYR A 314 -11.50 26.63 21.33
C TYR A 314 -12.32 25.67 22.21
N THR A 315 -11.91 24.41 22.37
CA THR A 315 -12.70 23.42 23.15
C THR A 315 -11.88 22.72 24.24
N PRO A 316 -12.47 22.42 25.41
CA PRO A 316 -11.80 21.67 26.46
C PRO A 316 -11.84 20.14 26.24
N TYR A 317 -12.50 19.68 25.17
CA TYR A 317 -12.78 18.26 24.94
C TYR A 317 -11.49 17.46 24.68
N MET A 318 -10.62 17.98 23.81
CA MET A 318 -9.41 17.27 23.40
C MET A 318 -8.46 17.01 24.56
N VAL A 319 -8.17 18.03 25.39
CA VAL A 319 -7.25 17.90 26.53
C VAL A 319 -7.82 16.95 27.58
N THR A 320 -9.12 17.02 27.85
CA THR A 320 -9.77 16.15 28.86
C THR A 320 -9.75 14.68 28.43
N VAL A 321 -10.04 14.41 27.15
CA VAL A 321 -10.05 13.04 26.62
C VAL A 321 -8.62 12.50 26.52
N ALA A 322 -7.67 13.30 26.02
CA ALA A 322 -6.28 12.88 25.85
C ALA A 322 -5.55 12.58 27.16
N THR A 323 -5.96 13.21 28.27
CA THR A 323 -5.35 12.99 29.60
C THR A 323 -5.95 11.81 30.36
N LYS A 324 -7.19 11.42 30.05
CA LYS A 324 -7.91 10.33 30.76
C LYS A 324 -7.82 8.98 30.06
N ILE A 325 -7.48 8.97 28.79
CA ILE A 325 -7.39 7.76 27.98
C ILE A 325 -5.93 7.29 27.90
N ASP A 326 -5.70 6.07 28.39
CA ASP A 326 -4.40 5.40 28.31
C ASP A 326 -4.43 4.26 27.29
N ALA A 327 -4.11 4.59 26.05
CA ALA A 327 -4.09 3.67 24.92
C ALA A 327 -2.90 3.94 23.97
N PRO A 328 -2.45 2.92 23.22
CA PRO A 328 -1.32 3.01 22.29
C PRO A 328 -1.70 3.77 21.00
N ILE A 329 -2.08 5.04 21.14
CA ILE A 329 -2.54 5.95 20.06
C ILE A 329 -1.43 6.92 19.64
N LYS A 330 -0.25 6.82 20.27
CA LYS A 330 0.88 7.72 20.07
C LYS A 330 2.19 6.94 20.09
N LEU A 331 3.16 7.44 19.33
CA LEU A 331 4.54 7.02 19.44
C LEU A 331 5.20 7.82 20.57
N VAL A 332 5.94 7.15 21.43
CA VAL A 332 6.64 7.77 22.57
C VAL A 332 8.13 7.47 22.45
N PHE A 333 8.93 8.52 22.38
CA PHE A 333 10.39 8.39 22.38
C PHE A 333 10.93 9.00 23.66
N GLU A 334 11.58 8.16 24.46
CA GLU A 334 12.21 8.56 25.72
C GLU A 334 13.69 8.87 25.48
N GLY A 335 14.09 10.10 25.83
CA GLY A 335 15.48 10.52 25.95
C GLY A 335 15.95 10.50 27.42
N PRO A 336 17.24 10.79 27.68
CA PRO A 336 17.80 10.76 29.03
C PRO A 336 17.12 11.73 30.01
N THR A 337 16.55 12.82 29.50
CA THR A 337 15.99 13.93 30.29
C THR A 337 14.58 14.34 29.87
N ARG A 338 14.08 13.89 28.71
CA ARG A 338 12.81 14.33 28.12
C ARG A 338 12.16 13.20 27.31
N ALA A 339 10.84 13.17 27.27
CA ALA A 339 10.07 12.34 26.34
C ALA A 339 9.37 13.23 25.31
N SER A 340 9.34 12.81 24.06
CA SER A 340 8.51 13.45 23.02
C SER A 340 7.52 12.43 22.46
N MET A 341 6.36 12.94 22.06
CA MET A 341 5.23 12.13 21.62
C MET A 341 4.74 12.64 20.27
N LEU A 342 4.49 11.71 19.34
CA LEU A 342 3.91 12.02 18.04
C LEU A 342 2.58 11.27 17.89
N GLY A 343 1.53 11.98 17.50
CA GLY A 343 0.23 11.39 17.22
C GLY A 343 0.28 10.52 15.98
N LEU A 344 -0.33 9.34 16.02
CA LEU A 344 -0.45 8.47 14.83
C LEU A 344 -1.21 9.18 13.70
N GLY A 345 -2.17 10.04 14.05
CA GLY A 345 -2.89 10.88 13.09
C GLY A 345 -1.98 11.78 12.27
N ASP A 346 -0.93 12.35 12.88
CA ASP A 346 0.01 13.28 12.23
C ASP A 346 0.94 12.58 11.22
N ILE A 347 1.01 11.24 11.28
CA ILE A 347 1.73 10.40 10.32
C ILE A 347 0.76 9.92 9.25
N VAL A 348 -0.37 9.34 9.66
CA VAL A 348 -1.33 8.69 8.75
C VAL A 348 -2.02 9.71 7.86
N VAL A 349 -2.52 10.83 8.42
CA VAL A 349 -3.35 11.80 7.69
C VAL A 349 -2.57 12.46 6.54
N PRO A 350 -1.35 13.01 6.74
CA PRO A 350 -0.54 13.44 5.60
C PRO A 350 -0.04 12.26 4.74
N GLY A 351 0.25 11.12 5.38
CA GLY A 351 0.74 9.91 4.72
C GLY A 351 -0.20 9.34 3.65
N ILE A 352 -1.52 9.38 3.87
CA ILE A 352 -2.51 8.92 2.87
C ILE A 352 -2.48 9.78 1.60
N PHE A 353 -2.21 11.09 1.72
CA PHE A 353 -2.11 12.01 0.60
C PHE A 353 -0.76 11.88 -0.12
N ILE A 354 0.32 11.66 0.62
CA ILE A 354 1.64 11.32 0.06
C ILE A 354 1.57 9.97 -0.69
N GLY A 355 0.82 9.00 -0.17
CA GLY A 355 0.51 7.75 -0.85
C GLY A 355 -0.21 7.97 -2.18
N LEU A 356 -1.22 8.86 -2.22
CA LEU A 356 -1.88 9.26 -3.47
C LEU A 356 -0.90 9.88 -4.48
N CYS A 357 0.03 10.73 -4.01
CA CYS A 357 1.07 11.33 -4.87
C CYS A 357 1.94 10.26 -5.54
N LEU A 358 2.34 9.22 -4.79
CA LEU A 358 3.14 8.12 -5.34
C LEU A 358 2.36 7.28 -6.37
N ARG A 359 1.07 7.07 -6.15
CA ARG A 359 0.21 6.37 -7.12
C ARG A 359 -0.02 7.21 -8.37
N PHE A 360 -0.13 8.53 -8.23
CA PHE A 360 -0.22 9.43 -9.37
C PHE A 360 1.08 9.46 -10.18
N ASP A 361 2.24 9.43 -9.52
CA ASP A 361 3.54 9.28 -10.19
C ASP A 361 3.57 7.98 -11.04
N LEU A 362 3.06 6.86 -10.49
CA LEU A 362 2.93 5.59 -11.21
C LEU A 362 1.92 5.68 -12.36
N TYR A 363 0.79 6.34 -12.15
CA TYR A 363 -0.20 6.61 -13.19
C TYR A 363 0.41 7.37 -14.35
N MET A 364 1.15 8.46 -14.09
CA MET A 364 1.81 9.28 -15.11
C MET A 364 2.91 8.49 -15.84
N TYR A 365 3.62 7.60 -15.16
CA TYR A 365 4.60 6.72 -15.79
C TYR A 365 3.97 5.83 -16.87
N TYR A 366 2.82 5.20 -16.58
CA TYR A 366 2.12 4.37 -17.57
C TYR A 366 1.31 5.20 -18.58
N TYR A 367 0.76 6.34 -18.17
CA TYR A 367 0.03 7.26 -19.04
C TYR A 367 0.89 7.72 -20.22
N ARG A 368 2.16 8.07 -19.95
CA ARG A 368 3.13 8.46 -20.99
C ARG A 368 3.56 7.32 -21.93
N GLN A 369 3.27 6.06 -21.58
CA GLN A 369 3.62 4.89 -22.39
C GLN A 369 2.46 4.41 -23.28
N GLN A 370 1.27 5.02 -23.16
CA GLN A 370 0.11 4.69 -23.96
C GLN A 370 0.38 5.02 -25.43
N LYS A 371 0.05 4.11 -26.33
CA LYS A 371 0.22 4.29 -27.78
C LYS A 371 -1.15 4.32 -28.45
N MET A 372 -1.33 5.26 -29.37
CA MET A 372 -2.50 5.25 -30.26
C MET A 372 -2.26 4.23 -31.37
N LYS A 373 -3.20 3.31 -31.53
CA LYS A 373 -3.22 2.35 -32.63
C LYS A 373 -4.42 2.64 -33.52
N GLU A 374 -4.18 2.81 -34.80
CA GLU A 374 -5.23 2.93 -35.81
C GLU A 374 -5.93 1.57 -35.95
N VAL A 375 -7.26 1.58 -35.89
CA VAL A 375 -8.10 0.43 -36.14
C VAL A 375 -9.06 0.79 -37.26
N GLU A 376 -9.06 -0.04 -38.30
CA GLU A 376 -10.05 0.05 -39.37
C GLU A 376 -11.36 -0.54 -38.85
N LEU A 377 -12.39 0.30 -38.71
CA LEU A 377 -13.74 -0.17 -38.45
C LEU A 377 -14.40 -0.54 -39.78
N VAL A 378 -14.98 -1.73 -39.85
CA VAL A 378 -15.78 -2.17 -40.98
C VAL A 378 -17.24 -1.95 -40.60
N THR A 379 -17.91 -1.02 -41.29
CA THR A 379 -19.36 -0.80 -41.17
C THR A 379 -20.07 -1.50 -42.34
N ASP A 380 -21.08 -2.32 -42.05
CA ASP A 380 -21.95 -2.93 -43.07
C ASP A 380 -23.22 -2.08 -43.24
N ASP A 381 -23.41 -1.43 -44.39
CA ASP A 381 -24.66 -0.71 -44.71
C ASP A 381 -25.78 -1.69 -45.08
N ALA A 382 -26.84 -1.75 -44.26
CA ALA A 382 -27.96 -2.69 -44.46
C ALA A 382 -28.99 -2.25 -45.53
N SER A 383 -28.75 -1.16 -46.29
CA SER A 383 -29.79 -0.54 -47.16
C SER A 383 -29.57 -0.71 -48.66
N SER A 384 -28.43 -1.25 -49.10
CA SER A 384 -28.20 -1.57 -50.51
C SER A 384 -27.36 -2.83 -50.57
N GLY A 385 -27.74 -3.81 -51.40
CA GLY A 385 -27.03 -5.10 -51.54
C GLY A 385 -25.61 -5.00 -52.16
N GLN A 386 -24.88 -3.91 -51.91
CA GLN A 386 -23.48 -3.70 -52.26
C GLN A 386 -22.68 -3.41 -50.99
N VAL A 387 -21.65 -4.22 -50.77
CA VAL A 387 -20.66 -4.05 -49.69
C VAL A 387 -19.81 -2.82 -50.02
N VAL A 388 -20.22 -1.63 -49.57
CA VAL A 388 -19.37 -0.44 -49.60
C VAL A 388 -18.64 -0.36 -48.28
N THR A 389 -17.39 -0.82 -48.28
CA THR A 389 -16.49 -0.73 -47.13
C THR A 389 -16.08 0.72 -46.91
N ASN A 390 -16.83 1.48 -46.11
CA ASN A 390 -16.39 2.79 -45.64
C ASN A 390 -15.33 2.60 -44.55
N LYS A 391 -14.06 2.73 -44.92
CA LYS A 391 -12.93 2.68 -43.98
C LYS A 391 -12.90 3.97 -43.16
N VAL A 392 -13.51 3.97 -41.98
CA VAL A 392 -13.29 5.03 -41.00
C VAL A 392 -12.10 4.61 -40.13
N THR A 393 -11.01 5.36 -40.23
CA THR A 393 -9.84 5.17 -39.36
C THR A 393 -10.16 5.77 -38.00
N GLU A 394 -10.38 4.92 -36.99
CA GLU A 394 -10.46 5.35 -35.60
C GLU A 394 -9.18 5.01 -34.83
N HIS A 395 -8.84 5.81 -33.83
CA HIS A 395 -7.66 5.59 -32.98
C HIS A 395 -8.07 4.95 -31.65
N ILE A 396 -7.59 3.73 -31.37
CA ILE A 396 -7.74 3.07 -30.08
C ILE A 396 -6.47 3.29 -29.25
N LEU A 397 -6.65 3.68 -27.98
CA LEU A 397 -5.55 3.85 -27.03
C LEU A 397 -5.15 2.48 -26.46
N VAL A 398 -3.96 1.99 -26.81
CA VAL A 398 -3.43 0.73 -26.29
C VAL A 398 -2.70 0.99 -24.97
N LYS A 399 -3.32 0.55 -23.86
CA LYS A 399 -2.71 0.59 -22.52
C LYS A 399 -1.58 -0.46 -22.40
N PRO A 400 -0.41 -0.11 -21.83
CA PRO A 400 0.68 -1.05 -21.58
C PRO A 400 0.33 -2.11 -20.52
N ASP A 401 0.95 -3.28 -20.58
CA ASP A 401 0.77 -4.34 -19.57
C ASP A 401 1.32 -3.89 -18.20
N TYR A 402 0.52 -4.05 -17.16
CA TYR A 402 0.91 -3.69 -15.80
C TYR A 402 1.90 -4.71 -15.23
N VAL A 403 3.02 -4.22 -14.69
CA VAL A 403 3.95 -5.01 -13.88
C VAL A 403 3.97 -4.45 -12.47
N ASN A 404 3.73 -5.30 -11.47
CA ASN A 404 3.70 -4.89 -10.08
C ASN A 404 5.10 -4.44 -9.61
N PRO A 405 5.30 -3.17 -9.20
CA PRO A 405 6.58 -2.67 -8.71
C PRO A 405 6.88 -3.10 -7.26
N GLN A 406 5.92 -3.67 -6.53
CA GLN A 406 6.06 -4.06 -5.13
C GLN A 406 6.96 -5.28 -4.95
N GLY A 407 7.66 -5.34 -3.81
CA GLY A 407 8.52 -6.48 -3.46
C GLY A 407 9.84 -6.58 -4.23
N GLN A 408 10.07 -5.73 -5.22
CA GLN A 408 11.27 -5.80 -6.10
C GLN A 408 12.56 -5.27 -5.44
N TRP A 409 12.55 -4.99 -4.14
CA TRP A 409 13.68 -4.35 -3.44
C TRP A 409 14.95 -5.21 -3.46
N GLY A 410 14.82 -6.51 -3.19
CA GLY A 410 15.94 -7.45 -3.29
C GLY A 410 16.46 -7.57 -4.71
N ASP A 411 15.56 -7.72 -5.69
CA ASP A 411 15.91 -7.80 -7.11
C ASP A 411 16.58 -6.52 -7.63
N ARG A 412 16.20 -5.35 -7.12
CA ARG A 412 16.92 -4.10 -7.38
C ARG A 412 18.31 -4.10 -6.77
N PHE A 413 18.42 -4.49 -5.51
CA PHE A 413 19.70 -4.50 -4.79
C PHE A 413 20.72 -5.42 -5.48
N TRP A 414 20.30 -6.63 -5.84
CA TRP A 414 21.16 -7.61 -6.51
C TRP A 414 21.27 -7.41 -8.02
N GLY A 415 20.25 -6.84 -8.65
CA GLY A 415 20.17 -6.63 -10.10
C GLY A 415 20.78 -5.32 -10.58
N THR A 416 21.06 -4.33 -9.71
CA THR A 416 21.69 -3.07 -10.13
C THR A 416 23.16 -2.99 -9.79
N LYS A 417 23.98 -2.55 -10.76
CA LYS A 417 25.32 -2.05 -10.43
C LYS A 417 25.16 -0.75 -9.63
N LEU A 418 26.02 -0.52 -8.64
CA LEU A 418 26.03 0.69 -7.79
C LEU A 418 26.04 1.99 -8.62
N THR A 419 26.60 1.97 -9.83
CA THR A 419 26.66 3.11 -10.76
C THR A 419 25.36 3.35 -11.55
N LYS A 420 24.40 2.41 -11.55
CA LYS A 420 23.10 2.49 -12.24
C LYS A 420 21.90 2.36 -11.29
N THR A 421 22.10 2.57 -9.99
CA THR A 421 21.08 2.44 -8.93
C THR A 421 19.79 3.23 -9.21
N PHE A 422 19.91 4.36 -9.90
CA PHE A 422 18.80 5.26 -10.22
C PHE A 422 18.10 4.94 -11.56
N SER A 423 18.60 4.00 -12.36
CA SER A 423 17.99 3.59 -13.64
C SER A 423 18.31 2.11 -13.95
N PRO A 424 17.67 1.16 -13.25
CA PRO A 424 17.74 -0.27 -13.58
C PRO A 424 17.04 -0.59 -14.91
N ASP A 425 17.75 -1.28 -15.81
CA ASP A 425 17.19 -1.81 -17.07
C ASP A 425 17.24 -3.34 -17.16
N VAL A 426 17.31 -4.05 -16.02
CA VAL A 426 17.60 -5.49 -16.00
C VAL A 426 16.38 -6.36 -16.35
N THR A 427 15.25 -6.11 -15.68
CA THR A 427 14.00 -6.85 -15.90
C THR A 427 12.86 -5.85 -16.03
N PRO A 428 11.80 -6.11 -16.82
CA PRO A 428 10.63 -5.24 -16.88
C PRO A 428 10.06 -4.87 -15.50
N ALA A 429 10.06 -5.80 -14.54
CA ALA A 429 9.62 -5.56 -13.15
C ALA A 429 10.53 -4.59 -12.38
N VAL A 430 11.85 -4.77 -12.47
CA VAL A 430 12.83 -3.89 -11.81
C VAL A 430 12.78 -2.49 -12.43
N LYS A 431 12.62 -2.40 -13.76
CA LYS A 431 12.41 -1.12 -14.46
C LYS A 431 11.11 -0.43 -14.02
N ALA A 432 10.01 -1.19 -13.97
CA ALA A 432 8.73 -0.68 -13.48
C ALA A 432 8.80 -0.17 -12.04
N SER A 433 9.64 -0.77 -11.18
CA SER A 433 9.85 -0.31 -9.80
C SER A 433 10.63 1.01 -9.67
N ALA A 434 11.42 1.36 -10.69
CA ALA A 434 12.25 2.56 -10.73
C ALA A 434 11.63 3.72 -11.50
N PHE A 435 10.30 3.76 -11.60
CA PHE A 435 9.59 4.89 -12.18
C PHE A 435 9.92 6.23 -11.47
N PRO A 436 9.86 7.36 -12.19
CA PRO A 436 10.11 8.69 -11.64
C PRO A 436 9.01 9.09 -10.65
N LYS A 437 9.41 9.73 -9.54
CA LYS A 437 8.53 10.02 -8.39
C LYS A 437 8.51 11.50 -7.95
N PRO A 438 8.33 12.47 -8.88
CA PRO A 438 8.43 13.88 -8.55
C PRO A 438 7.43 14.33 -7.48
N TYR A 439 6.17 13.89 -7.53
CA TYR A 439 5.14 14.33 -6.58
C TYR A 439 5.35 13.72 -5.19
N PHE A 440 5.74 12.44 -5.14
CA PHE A 440 6.07 11.78 -3.89
C PHE A 440 7.27 12.43 -3.19
N TYR A 441 8.37 12.71 -3.90
CA TYR A 441 9.51 13.39 -3.27
C TYR A 441 9.20 14.83 -2.87
N ALA A 442 8.45 15.58 -3.68
CA ALA A 442 8.02 16.94 -3.32
C ALA A 442 7.18 16.95 -2.04
N SER A 443 6.22 16.03 -1.92
CA SER A 443 5.36 15.91 -0.73
C SER A 443 6.11 15.42 0.51
N MET A 444 7.07 14.50 0.37
CA MET A 444 7.97 14.08 1.45
C MET A 444 8.86 15.23 1.95
N ILE A 445 9.38 16.07 1.05
CA ILE A 445 10.13 17.27 1.42
C ILE A 445 9.21 18.27 2.12
N GLY A 446 7.98 18.46 1.63
CA GLY A 446 6.97 19.31 2.28
C GLY A 446 6.67 18.86 3.72
N TYR A 447 6.52 17.54 3.93
CA TYR A 447 6.31 16.96 5.26
C TYR A 447 7.52 17.22 6.18
N LEU A 448 8.74 16.97 5.68
CA LEU A 448 9.97 17.22 6.43
C LEU A 448 10.09 18.70 6.83
N LEU A 449 9.87 19.63 5.90
CA LEU A 449 9.93 21.07 6.18
C LEU A 449 8.86 21.50 7.18
N ALA A 450 7.66 20.93 7.10
CA ALA A 450 6.60 21.20 8.06
C ALA A 450 6.94 20.66 9.46
N MET A 451 7.49 19.45 9.59
CA MET A 451 7.98 18.91 10.87
C MET A 451 9.15 19.71 11.47
N VAL A 452 10.03 20.26 10.63
CA VAL A 452 11.07 21.18 11.12
C VAL A 452 10.44 22.48 11.59
N THR A 453 9.42 22.96 10.89
CA THR A 453 8.70 24.19 11.25
C THR A 453 7.95 24.02 12.57
N THR A 454 7.27 22.88 12.81
CA THR A 454 6.59 22.59 14.09
C THR A 454 7.59 22.66 15.26
N LEU A 455 8.78 22.09 15.08
CA LEU A 455 9.84 22.13 16.07
C LEU A 455 10.34 23.55 16.35
N VAL A 456 10.61 24.33 15.30
CA VAL A 456 11.05 25.73 15.46
C VAL A 456 9.97 26.55 16.18
N MET A 457 8.71 26.37 15.82
CA MET A 457 7.61 27.12 16.44
C MET A 457 7.38 26.70 17.90
N LEU A 458 7.53 25.43 18.23
CA LEU A 458 7.52 24.94 19.62
C LEU A 458 8.60 25.63 20.46
N LEU A 459 9.81 25.78 19.92
CA LEU A 459 10.94 26.41 20.62
C LEU A 459 10.82 27.94 20.71
N VAL A 460 10.19 28.60 19.74
CA VAL A 460 10.00 30.06 19.78
C VAL A 460 8.86 30.43 20.72
N PHE A 461 7.71 29.75 20.59
CA PHE A 461 6.50 30.12 21.33
C PHE A 461 6.37 29.44 22.69
N GLN A 462 7.18 28.41 22.99
CA GLN A 462 7.14 27.66 24.25
C GLN A 462 5.74 27.11 24.59
N HIS A 463 4.93 26.88 23.57
CA HIS A 463 3.59 26.35 23.67
C HIS A 463 3.38 25.27 22.61
N ALA A 464 2.79 24.15 23.02
CA ALA A 464 2.41 23.09 22.09
C ALA A 464 1.33 23.60 21.14
N GLN A 465 1.57 23.39 19.85
CA GLN A 465 0.65 23.77 18.78
C GLN A 465 0.20 22.52 18.01
N PRO A 466 -0.99 22.56 17.38
CA PRO A 466 -1.47 21.44 16.58
C PRO A 466 -0.51 21.15 15.42
N ALA A 467 -0.08 19.89 15.23
CA ALA A 467 0.89 19.54 14.21
C ALA A 467 0.33 19.69 12.78
N LEU A 468 -0.96 19.38 12.58
CA LEU A 468 -1.63 19.52 11.30
C LEU A 468 -1.66 20.97 10.79
N LEU A 469 -1.55 21.95 11.69
CA LEU A 469 -1.43 23.38 11.37
C LEU A 469 -0.31 23.64 10.36
N TYR A 470 0.79 22.89 10.45
CA TYR A 470 1.97 23.04 9.60
C TYR A 470 2.02 21.97 8.50
N LEU A 471 1.67 20.72 8.83
CA LEU A 471 1.77 19.59 7.91
C LEU A 471 0.83 19.73 6.71
N VAL A 472 -0.43 20.13 6.93
CA VAL A 472 -1.43 20.25 5.86
C VAL A 472 -1.03 21.30 4.82
N PRO A 473 -0.80 22.57 5.18
CA PRO A 473 -0.39 23.56 4.18
C PRO A 473 0.97 23.22 3.57
N GLY A 474 1.92 22.64 4.33
CA GLY A 474 3.22 22.25 3.80
C GLY A 474 3.14 21.19 2.70
N VAL A 475 2.39 20.10 2.94
CA VAL A 475 2.29 18.96 2.02
C VAL A 475 1.34 19.25 0.85
N VAL A 476 0.19 19.88 1.09
CA VAL A 476 -0.79 20.14 0.01
C VAL A 476 -0.25 21.20 -0.93
N THR A 477 0.26 22.32 -0.41
CA THR A 477 0.71 23.44 -1.23
C THR A 477 1.89 23.05 -2.11
N ILE A 478 2.88 22.30 -1.58
CA ILE A 478 4.05 21.90 -2.39
C ILE A 478 3.65 20.99 -3.56
N VAL A 479 2.64 20.13 -3.39
CA VAL A 479 2.14 19.23 -4.44
C VAL A 479 1.45 20.03 -5.54
N TRP A 480 0.54 20.94 -5.19
CA TRP A 480 -0.15 21.77 -6.17
C TRP A 480 0.81 22.74 -6.89
N ILE A 481 1.79 23.32 -6.18
CA ILE A 481 2.87 24.10 -6.82
C ILE A 481 3.66 23.23 -7.80
N THR A 482 4.02 22.01 -7.41
CA THR A 482 4.74 21.08 -8.28
C THR A 482 3.92 20.76 -9.53
N ALA A 483 2.61 20.55 -9.40
CA ALA A 483 1.71 20.30 -10.52
C ALA A 483 1.63 21.51 -11.47
N PHE A 484 1.55 22.71 -10.90
CA PHE A 484 1.53 23.97 -11.64
C PHE A 484 2.83 24.19 -12.42
N VAL A 485 3.99 24.03 -11.78
CA VAL A 485 5.31 24.20 -12.40
C VAL A 485 5.54 23.17 -13.52
N ARG A 486 5.01 21.96 -13.38
CA ARG A 486 5.13 20.90 -14.39
C ARG A 486 4.09 20.99 -15.51
N GLY A 487 3.07 21.83 -15.37
CA GLY A 487 1.95 21.93 -16.32
C GLY A 487 1.03 20.71 -16.33
N GLU A 488 1.02 19.92 -15.26
CA GLU A 488 0.28 18.63 -15.15
C GLU A 488 -0.98 18.75 -14.27
N VAL A 489 -1.46 19.98 -14.04
CA VAL A 489 -2.61 20.28 -13.17
C VAL A 489 -3.89 19.63 -13.68
N ARG A 490 -4.10 19.62 -15.01
CA ARG A 490 -5.32 19.03 -15.60
C ARG A 490 -5.33 17.52 -15.40
N GLU A 491 -4.21 16.87 -15.66
CA GLU A 491 -4.01 15.43 -15.50
C GLU A 491 -4.24 15.04 -14.03
N MET A 492 -3.69 15.81 -13.09
CA MET A 492 -3.90 15.64 -11.65
C MET A 492 -5.36 15.81 -11.24
N TRP A 493 -6.09 16.78 -11.82
CA TRP A 493 -7.50 17.00 -11.54
C TRP A 493 -8.39 15.88 -12.10
N THR A 494 -8.05 15.35 -13.27
CA THR A 494 -8.80 14.24 -13.92
C THR A 494 -8.51 12.87 -13.31
N TYR A 495 -7.44 12.76 -12.52
CA TYR A 495 -7.04 11.50 -11.93
C TYR A 495 -8.04 11.05 -10.85
N THR A 496 -8.53 9.82 -11.02
CA THR A 496 -9.45 9.18 -10.08
C THR A 496 -9.18 7.67 -9.97
N GLU A 497 -9.28 7.15 -8.76
CA GLU A 497 -9.12 5.72 -8.43
C GLU A 497 -10.45 5.02 -8.12
N ASP A 498 -11.58 5.59 -8.53
CA ASP A 498 -12.93 5.03 -8.36
C ASP A 498 -13.32 3.96 -9.40
N GLY A 499 -12.41 3.64 -10.32
CA GLY A 499 -12.62 2.69 -11.40
C GLY A 499 -13.35 3.25 -12.62
N SER A 500 -13.76 4.53 -12.60
CA SER A 500 -14.40 5.18 -13.75
C SER A 500 -13.47 5.31 -14.97
N LEU A 501 -12.15 5.34 -14.73
CA LEU A 501 -11.10 5.37 -15.78
C LEU A 501 -10.74 3.98 -16.31
N ASP A 502 -11.18 2.91 -15.66
CA ASP A 502 -10.96 1.51 -16.03
C ASP A 502 -12.09 0.98 -16.94
N LYS A 503 -12.35 1.70 -18.03
CA LYS A 503 -13.27 1.21 -19.07
C LYS A 503 -12.51 0.21 -19.97
N LEU A 504 -13.11 -0.97 -20.18
CA LEU A 504 -12.70 -1.91 -21.22
C LEU A 504 -12.97 -1.26 -22.59
N ASP A 505 -12.04 -1.37 -23.52
CA ASP A 505 -12.24 -0.93 -24.91
C ASP A 505 -13.40 -1.75 -25.51
N VAL A 506 -14.59 -1.15 -25.56
CA VAL A 506 -15.75 -1.74 -26.23
C VAL A 506 -15.71 -1.24 -27.66
N VAL A 507 -15.50 -2.15 -28.62
CA VAL A 507 -15.77 -1.85 -30.02
C VAL A 507 -17.29 -1.80 -30.16
N ILE A 508 -17.83 -0.63 -30.46
CA ILE A 508 -19.26 -0.44 -30.68
C ILE A 508 -19.48 -0.48 -32.19
N GLU A 509 -20.29 -1.42 -32.67
CA GLU A 509 -20.83 -1.34 -34.02
C GLU A 509 -21.91 -0.25 -34.04
N VAL A 510 -21.72 0.74 -34.93
CA VAL A 510 -22.63 1.87 -35.12
C VAL A 510 -23.31 1.71 -36.49
N ASP A 511 -24.62 1.94 -36.56
CA ASP A 511 -25.37 1.98 -37.83
C ASP A 511 -25.02 3.22 -38.66
N GLY A 512 -25.40 3.24 -39.94
CA GLY A 512 -25.27 4.39 -40.84
C GLY A 512 -25.93 5.69 -40.32
N ASP A 513 -26.83 5.60 -39.33
CA ASP A 513 -27.52 6.73 -38.68
C ASP A 513 -26.93 7.14 -37.32
N GLY A 514 -25.80 6.54 -36.88
CA GLY A 514 -25.14 6.90 -35.61
C GLY A 514 -25.71 6.23 -34.34
N ASN A 515 -26.65 5.29 -34.49
CA ASN A 515 -27.27 4.57 -33.37
C ASN A 515 -26.51 3.27 -33.02
N GLN A 516 -26.42 2.95 -31.72
CA GLN A 516 -25.66 1.80 -31.18
C GLN A 516 -26.40 0.48 -31.43
N ILE A 517 -25.86 -0.43 -32.25
CA ILE A 517 -26.54 -1.70 -32.58
C ILE A 517 -26.09 -2.87 -31.67
N LYS A 518 -24.80 -2.98 -31.33
CA LYS A 518 -24.28 -4.04 -30.44
C LYS A 518 -22.98 -3.63 -29.70
N LYS A 519 -22.89 -4.00 -28.41
CA LYS A 519 -21.64 -3.97 -27.63
C LYS A 519 -20.88 -5.26 -27.87
N ILE A 520 -19.86 -5.24 -28.73
CA ILE A 520 -18.89 -6.34 -28.78
C ILE A 520 -17.94 -6.13 -27.60
N ARG A 521 -18.06 -6.98 -26.57
CA ARG A 521 -17.02 -7.07 -25.54
C ARG A 521 -15.75 -7.54 -26.25
N GLY A 522 -14.71 -6.71 -26.24
CA GLY A 522 -13.43 -7.04 -26.85
C GLY A 522 -12.84 -8.32 -26.25
N GLY A 523 -13.06 -9.44 -26.92
CA GLY A 523 -12.54 -10.74 -26.52
C GLY A 523 -13.41 -11.90 -26.96
N GLU A 524 -13.63 -12.08 -28.27
CA GLU A 524 -13.94 -13.38 -28.86
C GLU A 524 -13.81 -13.26 -30.39
N ASN A 525 -12.72 -13.79 -30.93
CA ASN A 525 -12.65 -14.16 -32.34
C ASN A 525 -13.26 -15.55 -32.45
N GLY A 526 -14.35 -15.66 -33.20
CA GLY A 526 -14.89 -16.90 -33.76
C GLY A 526 -15.62 -17.78 -32.76
N ASP A 527 -16.95 -17.68 -32.72
CA ASP A 527 -17.79 -18.72 -33.32
C ASP A 527 -19.24 -18.24 -33.42
N LYS A 528 -19.82 -18.49 -34.60
CA LYS A 528 -21.24 -18.27 -34.89
C LYS A 528 -22.04 -19.22 -34.02
N GLU A 529 -23.07 -18.72 -33.34
CA GLU A 529 -24.31 -19.50 -33.23
C GLU A 529 -25.52 -18.60 -33.00
N THR A 530 -26.52 -18.85 -33.84
CA THR A 530 -27.78 -18.15 -34.01
C THR A 530 -28.73 -18.54 -32.88
N SER A 531 -29.42 -17.55 -32.32
CA SER A 531 -30.49 -17.73 -31.33
C SER A 531 -31.76 -18.34 -31.95
N SER A 532 -32.35 -19.33 -31.28
CA SER A 532 -33.80 -19.55 -31.26
C SER A 532 -34.22 -20.33 -30.01
N SER A 533 -35.27 -19.85 -29.39
CA SER A 533 -35.86 -20.17 -28.07
C SER A 533 -36.87 -21.32 -28.08
N ASN A 534 -37.01 -22.00 -26.91
CA ASN A 534 -38.15 -22.81 -26.36
C ASN A 534 -38.78 -23.90 -27.27
N ASP A 535 -39.16 -25.10 -26.84
CA ASP A 535 -39.91 -25.51 -25.65
C ASP A 535 -39.89 -27.07 -25.55
N LYS A 536 -40.02 -27.61 -24.32
CA LYS A 536 -40.64 -28.90 -23.89
C LYS A 536 -40.37 -30.27 -24.60
N LYS A 537 -39.94 -31.21 -23.73
CA LYS A 537 -40.41 -32.59 -23.48
C LYS A 537 -40.06 -33.78 -24.41
N GLU A 538 -39.66 -34.84 -23.68
CA GLU A 538 -39.90 -36.29 -23.86
C GLU A 538 -38.94 -37.14 -24.71
N GLU A 539 -38.30 -38.07 -23.98
CA GLU A 539 -38.05 -39.51 -24.22
C GLU A 539 -37.54 -40.02 -25.58
N GLY A 540 -36.53 -40.91 -25.49
CA GLY A 540 -36.29 -41.94 -26.51
C GLY A 540 -34.81 -42.32 -26.64
N GLY A 541 -34.46 -43.56 -26.30
CA GLY A 541 -33.08 -44.04 -26.21
C GLY A 541 -32.39 -44.33 -27.55
N GLY A 542 -31.11 -44.69 -27.46
CA GLY A 542 -30.34 -45.23 -28.59
C GLY A 542 -28.83 -45.15 -28.39
N ASN A 543 -28.25 -46.24 -27.91
CA ASN A 543 -26.80 -46.48 -27.70
C ASN A 543 -25.97 -46.48 -29.00
N GLU A 544 -24.69 -46.11 -28.89
CA GLU A 544 -23.49 -46.92 -29.24
C GLU A 544 -22.23 -46.00 -29.25
N ALA A 545 -21.46 -45.94 -28.15
CA ALA A 545 -20.32 -46.81 -27.79
C ALA A 545 -18.96 -46.36 -28.38
N LYS A 546 -18.09 -45.81 -27.51
CA LYS A 546 -16.68 -46.24 -27.31
C LYS A 546 -16.03 -45.54 -26.10
N THR A 547 -16.03 -46.29 -25.00
CA THR A 547 -14.97 -46.51 -24.01
C THR A 547 -13.93 -45.40 -23.78
N ASP A 548 -14.09 -44.69 -22.66
CA ASP A 548 -13.00 -44.34 -21.75
C ASP A 548 -13.49 -44.59 -20.32
N GLU A 549 -12.71 -45.35 -19.55
CA GLU A 549 -13.03 -45.80 -18.19
C GLU A 549 -13.27 -44.60 -17.25
N LYS A 550 -14.53 -44.17 -17.11
CA LYS A 550 -14.97 -43.40 -15.94
C LYS A 550 -15.43 -44.39 -14.88
N SER A 551 -14.58 -44.60 -13.87
CA SER A 551 -15.01 -45.15 -12.60
C SER A 551 -16.25 -44.38 -12.11
N ASN A 552 -17.35 -45.11 -11.86
CA ASN A 552 -18.55 -44.61 -11.20
C ASN A 552 -18.19 -44.09 -9.80
N GLY A 553 -17.82 -42.81 -9.73
CA GLY A 553 -17.76 -42.05 -8.49
C GLY A 553 -19.04 -41.23 -8.39
N ILE A 554 -19.88 -41.55 -7.42
CA ILE A 554 -20.91 -40.63 -6.91
C ILE A 554 -20.23 -39.26 -6.76
N GLN A 555 -20.78 -38.18 -7.35
CA GLN A 555 -20.26 -36.83 -7.15
C GLN A 555 -20.47 -36.45 -5.67
N GLN A 556 -19.51 -36.83 -4.84
CA GLN A 556 -19.45 -36.45 -3.45
C GLN A 556 -19.09 -34.97 -3.39
N TYR A 557 -20.03 -34.15 -2.91
CA TYR A 557 -19.74 -32.76 -2.59
C TYR A 557 -19.25 -32.68 -1.13
N PRO A 558 -18.18 -31.92 -0.85
CA PRO A 558 -17.68 -31.82 0.51
C PRO A 558 -18.70 -31.10 1.41
N VAL A 559 -19.06 -31.76 2.51
CA VAL A 559 -19.88 -31.13 3.58
C VAL A 559 -19.02 -30.19 4.42
N PHE A 560 -17.76 -30.58 4.66
CA PHE A 560 -16.70 -29.77 5.25
C PHE A 560 -15.37 -30.15 4.57
N LEU A 561 -14.63 -29.17 4.05
CA LEU A 561 -13.30 -29.35 3.48
C LEU A 561 -12.40 -28.21 3.95
N LEU A 562 -11.30 -28.56 4.61
CA LEU A 562 -10.17 -27.68 4.81
C LEU A 562 -8.96 -28.34 4.14
N SER A 563 -8.57 -27.87 2.95
CA SER A 563 -7.37 -28.33 2.25
C SER A 563 -6.35 -27.21 2.11
N LEU A 564 -5.07 -27.57 2.26
CA LEU A 564 -3.93 -26.71 1.96
C LEU A 564 -3.18 -27.34 0.78
N GLU A 565 -3.20 -26.68 -0.36
CA GLU A 565 -2.58 -27.17 -1.60
C GLU A 565 -1.48 -26.18 -2.03
N ALA A 566 -0.26 -26.70 -2.23
CA ALA A 566 0.83 -25.97 -2.88
C ALA A 566 0.78 -26.16 -4.41
N PRO A 567 1.27 -25.19 -5.21
CA PRO A 567 1.34 -25.34 -6.66
C PRO A 567 2.21 -26.54 -7.02
N ALA A 568 1.74 -27.36 -7.97
CA ALA A 568 2.56 -28.44 -8.49
C ALA A 568 3.79 -27.84 -9.19
N PRO A 569 5.01 -28.38 -8.99
CA PRO A 569 6.13 -28.03 -9.84
C PRO A 569 5.74 -28.42 -11.27
N ASN A 570 5.70 -27.46 -12.21
CA ASN A 570 5.53 -27.82 -13.61
C ASN A 570 6.76 -28.66 -13.99
N GLN A 571 6.55 -29.95 -14.27
CA GLN A 571 7.59 -30.87 -14.69
C GLN A 571 7.91 -30.70 -16.17
#